data_AF-A0A316LXS5-F1
#
_entry.id   AF-A0A316LXS5-F1
#
_cell.length_a   1.000
_cell.length_b   1.000
_cell.length_c   1.000
_cell.angle_alpha   90.00
_cell.angle_beta   90.00
_cell.angle_gamma   90.00
#
_symmetry.space_group_name_H-M   'P 1'
#
loop_
_entity.id
_entity.type
_entity.pdbx_description
1 polymer ?
#
loop_
_entity_poly.entity_id
_entity_poly.type
_entity_poly.pdbx_seq_one_letter_code
_entity_poly.pdbx_strand_id
1 'polypeptide(L)'
;MGRIVAEKYQKRFVQLGIVIASLRKVRGLSQSQLALQSGISRSLISAIEAPGMACNYTLETLFDIAEVLEIDPADLLRASLFPDDFIDTPNRRK
;
A
#
# COMPACT_ATOMS: atom_id res chain seq x y z
N MET A 1 -12.07 1.06 -15.37
CA MET A 1 -10.84 0.24 -15.28
C MET A 1 -9.70 1.11 -14.74
N GLY A 2 -9.19 0.79 -13.54
CA GLY A 2 -8.00 1.47 -13.02
C GLY A 2 -6.80 1.25 -13.96
N ARG A 3 -6.00 2.29 -14.19
CA ARG A 3 -4.82 2.22 -15.06
C ARG A 3 -3.88 1.12 -14.56
N ILE A 4 -3.42 0.27 -15.47
CA ILE A 4 -2.39 -0.74 -15.20
C ILE A 4 -1.14 -0.01 -14.70
N VAL A 5 -0.68 -0.35 -13.50
CA VAL A 5 0.57 0.15 -12.95
C VAL A 5 1.71 -0.35 -13.83
N ALA A 6 2.59 0.55 -14.27
CA ALA A 6 3.78 0.18 -15.03
C ALA A 6 4.60 -0.86 -14.27
N GLU A 7 5.10 -1.90 -14.96
CA GLU A 7 5.77 -3.07 -14.36
C GLU A 7 6.84 -2.68 -13.34
N LYS A 8 7.68 -1.68 -13.67
CA LYS A 8 8.72 -1.15 -12.79
C LYS A 8 8.25 -0.64 -11.42
N TYR A 9 6.95 -0.38 -11.25
CA TYR A 9 6.37 0.11 -10.00
C TYR A 9 5.43 -0.90 -9.33
N GLN A 10 5.08 -2.00 -9.98
CA GLN A 10 4.09 -2.95 -9.46
C GLN A 10 4.48 -3.48 -8.07
N LYS A 11 5.75 -3.86 -7.89
CA LYS A 11 6.28 -4.32 -6.60
C LYS A 11 6.07 -3.30 -5.48
N ARG A 12 6.31 -2.01 -5.76
CA ARG A 12 6.13 -0.92 -4.78
C ARG A 12 4.66 -0.72 -4.41
N PHE A 13 3.75 -0.79 -5.38
CA PHE A 13 2.31 -0.70 -5.11
C PHE A 13 1.79 -1.90 -4.30
N VAL A 14 2.27 -3.11 -4.59
CA VAL A 14 1.94 -4.31 -3.79
C VAL A 14 2.44 -4.16 -2.36
N GLN A 15 3.69 -3.69 -2.17
CA GLN A 15 4.26 -3.45 -0.84
C GLN A 15 3.48 -2.38 -0.07
N LEU A 16 3.11 -1.27 -0.72
CA LEU A 16 2.25 -0.25 -0.12
C LEU A 16 0.92 -0.84 0.34
N GLY A 17 0.27 -1.65 -0.50
CA GLY A 17 -0.97 -2.34 -0.15
C GLY A 17 -0.85 -3.22 1.10
N ILE A 18 0.26 -3.95 1.23
CA ILE A 18 0.55 -4.79 2.40
C ILE A 18 0.76 -3.94 3.66
N VAL A 19 1.49 -2.82 3.56
CA VAL A 19 1.72 -1.92 4.69
C VAL A 19 0.42 -1.27 5.15
N ILE A 20 -0.39 -0.77 4.21
CA ILE A 20 -1.73 -0.20 4.49
C ILE A 20 -2.60 -1.24 5.21
N ALA A 21 -2.68 -2.47 4.68
CA ALA A 21 -3.46 -3.54 5.29
C ALA A 21 -2.97 -3.90 6.71
N SER A 22 -1.65 -3.88 6.92
CA SER A 22 -1.04 -4.16 8.21
C SER A 22 -1.35 -3.08 9.24
N LEU A 23 -1.13 -1.81 8.89
CA LEU A 23 -1.43 -0.67 9.75
C LEU A 23 -2.93 -0.60 10.09
N ARG A 24 -3.80 -0.79 9.09
CA ARG A 24 -5.25 -0.86 9.29
C ARG A 24 -5.63 -1.89 10.35
N LYS A 25 -5.05 -3.10 10.27
CA LYS A 25 -5.30 -4.18 11.25
C LYS A 25 -4.76 -3.83 12.63
N VAL A 26 -3.59 -3.21 12.73
CA VAL A 26 -3.01 -2.73 14.00
C VAL A 26 -3.91 -1.68 14.65
N ARG A 27 -4.55 -0.83 13.85
CA ARG A 27 -5.56 0.14 14.33
C ARG A 27 -6.95 -0.45 14.58
N GLY A 28 -7.12 -1.76 14.43
CA GLY A 28 -8.39 -2.45 14.69
C GLY A 28 -9.50 -2.12 13.68
N LEU A 29 -9.15 -1.57 12.52
CA LEU A 29 -10.11 -1.17 11.49
C LEU A 29 -10.38 -2.31 10.52
N SER A 30 -11.63 -2.51 10.13
CA SER A 30 -12.02 -3.26 8.93
C SER A 30 -11.80 -2.42 7.67
N GLN A 31 -11.77 -3.07 6.50
CA GLN A 31 -11.69 -2.34 5.22
C GLN A 31 -12.86 -1.37 5.03
N SER A 32 -14.07 -1.75 5.46
CA SER A 32 -15.25 -0.89 5.38
C SER A 32 -15.15 0.33 6.30
N GLN A 33 -14.52 0.17 7.48
CA GLN A 33 -14.28 1.30 8.38
C GLN A 33 -13.22 2.25 7.84
N LEU A 34 -12.10 1.73 7.32
CA LEU A 34 -11.09 2.56 6.66
C LEU A 34 -11.71 3.34 5.51
N ALA A 35 -12.42 2.65 4.61
CA ALA A 35 -13.14 3.24 3.49
C ALA A 35 -14.10 4.37 3.92
N LEU A 36 -14.92 4.12 4.93
CA LEU A 36 -15.88 5.11 5.43
C LEU A 36 -15.18 6.35 5.99
N GLN A 37 -14.13 6.15 6.81
CA GLN A 37 -13.43 7.26 7.47
C GLN A 37 -12.58 8.07 6.50
N SER A 38 -12.00 7.42 5.48
CA SER A 38 -11.14 8.07 4.48
C SER A 38 -11.92 8.61 3.27
N GLY A 39 -13.26 8.49 3.25
CA GLY A 39 -14.07 8.90 2.09
C GLY A 39 -13.83 8.08 0.80
N ILE A 40 -13.17 6.92 0.90
CA ILE A 40 -12.77 6.10 -0.24
C ILE A 40 -13.73 4.92 -0.40
N SER A 41 -14.01 4.52 -1.64
CA SER A 41 -14.83 3.33 -1.88
C SER A 41 -14.20 2.06 -1.27
N ARG A 42 -15.01 1.22 -0.62
CA ARG A 42 -14.56 -0.05 -0.06
C ARG A 42 -13.95 -0.98 -1.12
N SER A 43 -14.44 -0.93 -2.37
CA SER A 43 -13.86 -1.67 -3.50
C SER A 43 -12.43 -1.21 -3.82
N LEU A 44 -12.14 0.09 -3.75
CA LEU A 44 -10.78 0.61 -3.93
C LEU A 44 -9.87 0.19 -2.77
N ILE A 45 -10.30 0.28 -1.52
CA ILE A 45 -9.52 -0.22 -0.37
C ILE A 45 -9.23 -1.72 -0.53
N SER A 46 -10.23 -2.51 -0.91
CA SER A 46 -10.05 -3.94 -1.17
C SER A 46 -9.06 -4.20 -2.30
N ALA A 47 -9.03 -3.35 -3.33
CA ALA A 47 -8.11 -3.48 -4.45
C ALA A 47 -6.67 -3.08 -4.06
N ILE A 48 -6.52 -2.03 -3.27
CA ILE A 48 -5.23 -1.57 -2.75
C ILE A 48 -4.59 -2.65 -1.87
N GLU A 49 -5.36 -3.28 -0.99
CA GLU A 49 -4.84 -4.25 -0.02
C GLU A 49 -4.75 -5.70 -0.55
N ALA A 50 -5.19 -5.96 -1.78
CA ALA A 50 -5.23 -7.31 -2.33
C ALA A 50 -3.81 -7.88 -2.55
N PRO A 51 -3.50 -9.09 -2.04
CA PRO A 51 -2.19 -9.70 -2.24
C PRO A 51 -1.84 -9.85 -3.72
N GLY A 52 -0.64 -9.41 -4.10
CA GLY A 52 -0.11 -9.54 -5.47
C GLY A 52 -0.76 -8.63 -6.51
N MET A 53 -1.71 -7.75 -6.11
CA MET A 53 -2.33 -6.81 -7.02
C MET A 53 -1.73 -5.41 -6.89
N ALA A 54 -1.18 -4.88 -7.99
CA ALA A 54 -0.76 -3.49 -8.06
C ALA A 54 -1.93 -2.60 -8.46
N CYS A 55 -2.56 -1.94 -7.48
CA CYS A 55 -3.65 -1.00 -7.71
C CYS A 55 -3.11 0.44 -7.76
N ASN A 56 -3.35 1.16 -8.84
CA ASN A 56 -3.03 2.58 -8.92
C ASN A 56 -4.11 3.42 -8.23
N TYR A 57 -3.68 4.45 -7.49
CA TYR A 57 -4.55 5.43 -6.81
C TYR A 57 -3.86 6.80 -6.77
N THR A 58 -4.62 7.85 -6.46
CA THR A 58 -4.12 9.23 -6.44
C THR A 58 -3.31 9.51 -5.17
N LEU A 59 -2.53 10.59 -5.17
CA LEU A 59 -1.87 11.06 -3.93
C LEU A 59 -2.88 11.51 -2.88
N GLU A 60 -4.04 12.04 -3.29
CA GLU A 60 -5.15 12.35 -2.39
C GLU A 60 -5.60 11.10 -1.62
N THR A 61 -5.86 10.00 -2.33
CA THR A 61 -6.18 8.70 -1.69
C THR A 61 -5.08 8.23 -0.71
N LEU A 62 -3.81 8.47 -1.02
CA LEU A 62 -2.71 8.15 -0.10
C LEU A 62 -2.81 8.99 1.19
N PHE A 63 -3.07 10.30 1.06
CA PHE A 63 -3.18 11.22 2.18
C PHE A 63 -4.39 10.92 3.04
N ASP A 64 -5.55 10.67 2.45
CA ASP A 64 -6.78 10.31 3.19
C ASP A 64 -6.58 9.01 3.99
N ILE A 65 -5.91 8.02 3.41
CA ILE A 65 -5.59 6.77 4.11
C ILE A 65 -4.59 7.03 5.24
N ALA A 66 -3.54 7.82 5.00
CA ALA A 66 -2.52 8.12 5.99
C ALA A 66 -3.10 8.89 7.20
N GLU A 67 -4.03 9.82 6.96
CA GLU A 67 -4.75 10.55 8.00
C GLU A 67 -5.54 9.60 8.91
N VAL A 68 -6.36 8.71 8.34
CA VAL A 68 -7.14 7.72 9.11
C VAL A 68 -6.25 6.72 9.84
N LEU A 69 -5.12 6.35 9.22
CA LEU A 69 -4.12 5.47 9.83
C LEU A 69 -3.16 6.24 10.76
N GLU A 70 -3.43 7.50 11.09
CA GLU A 70 -2.61 8.40 11.92
C GLU A 70 -1.10 8.14 11.75
N ILE A 71 -0.64 8.23 10.50
CA ILE A 71 0.75 8.07 10.11
C ILE A 71 1.12 9.18 9.13
N ASP A 72 2.35 9.69 9.21
CA ASP A 72 2.82 10.64 8.21
C ASP A 72 2.88 9.97 6.82
N PRO A 73 2.38 10.60 5.75
CA PRO A 73 2.41 10.02 4.41
C PRO A 73 3.82 9.65 3.92
N ALA A 74 4.85 10.39 4.33
CA ALA A 74 6.25 10.08 3.99
C ALA A 74 6.74 8.83 4.71
N ASP A 75 6.30 8.61 5.96
CA ASP A 75 6.59 7.40 6.72
C ASP A 75 5.84 6.19 6.16
N LEU A 76 4.59 6.37 5.72
CA LEU A 76 3.84 5.33 5.02
C LEU A 76 4.56 4.88 3.73
N LEU A 77 5.03 5.85 2.95
CA LEU A 77 5.86 5.57 1.77
C LEU A 77 7.14 4.85 2.17
N ARG A 78 7.86 5.34 3.18
CA ARG A 78 9.12 4.73 3.64
C ARG A 78 8.93 3.30 4.15
N ALA A 79 7.86 3.01 4.88
CA ALA A 79 7.54 1.68 5.38
C ALA A 79 7.31 0.66 4.26
N SER A 80 6.91 1.11 3.07
CA SER A 80 6.77 0.25 1.88
C SER A 80 8.08 0.00 1.14
N LEU A 81 9.10 0.81 1.40
CA LEU A 81 10.40 0.74 0.72
C LEU A 81 11.32 -0.22 1.48
N PHE A 82 11.21 -1.50 1.15
CA PHE A 82 12.33 -2.42 1.39
C PHE A 82 13.42 -2.10 0.35
N PRO A 83 14.70 -1.92 0.75
CA PRO A 83 15.75 -1.74 -0.24
C PRO A 83 15.76 -2.92 -1.20
N ASP A 84 15.83 -2.66 -2.51
CA ASP A 84 15.79 -3.72 -3.52
C ASP A 84 16.92 -4.74 -3.32
N ASP A 85 18.04 -4.30 -2.73
CA ASP A 85 19.21 -5.10 -2.34
C ASP A 85 18.92 -6.23 -1.33
N PHE A 86 17.79 -6.17 -0.60
CA PHE A 86 17.38 -7.25 0.30
C PHE A 86 16.63 -8.39 -0.40
N ILE A 87 16.17 -8.17 -1.63
CA ILE A 87 15.37 -9.15 -2.38
C ILE A 87 16.18 -9.74 -3.55
N ASP A 88 17.20 -9.01 -4.02
CA ASP A 88 18.14 -9.50 -5.03
C ASP A 88 19.54 -9.62 -4.43
N THR A 89 19.77 -10.65 -3.60
CA THR A 89 21.13 -11.13 -3.42
C THR A 89 21.47 -11.98 -4.65
N PRO A 90 22.30 -11.52 -5.61
CA PRO A 90 22.95 -12.47 -6.51
C PRO A 90 23.80 -13.37 -5.61
N ASN A 91 23.38 -14.63 -5.54
CA ASN A 91 24.13 -15.82 -5.16
C ASN A 91 25.65 -15.56 -5.05
N ARG A 92 26.13 -15.05 -3.91
CA ARG A 92 27.55 -15.16 -3.53
C ARG A 92 27.77 -16.56 -2.97
N ARG A 93 27.65 -17.56 -3.85
CA ARG A 93 28.37 -18.82 -3.66
C ARG A 93 29.77 -18.61 -4.23
N LYS A 94 30.73 -18.94 -3.38
CA LYS A 94 32.17 -18.91 -3.52
C LYS A 94 32.67 -19.36 -4.89
#